data_AF-A0A8S2V3I1-F1
#
_entry.id   AF-A0A8S2V3I1-F1
#
_cell.length_a   1.000
_cell.length_b   1.000
_cell.length_c   1.000
_cell.angle_alpha   90.00
_cell.angle_beta   90.00
_cell.angle_gamma   90.00
#
_symmetry.space_group_name_H-M   'P 1'
#
loop_
_entity.id
_entity.type
_entity.pdbx_description
1 polymer ?
#
loop_
_entity_poly.entity_id
_entity_poly.type
_entity_poly.pdbx_seq_one_letter_code
_entity_poly.pdbx_strand_id
1 'polypeptide(L)'
;MSSSSSVNNLKEVVLFFRNETFYCFVKENCGDIVLEIMQAQDISSVECLLDVGNIFTFLELDSNALVPLKKARLILSDGSFFVKKGILHKVEIFTRILRVLSQQHSTSYLSRSNNSSDIIIPEDRVQKFPFL
;
A
#
# COMPACT_ATOMS: atom_id res chain seq x y z
N MET A 1 17.09 -28.11 -5.87
CA MET A 1 16.02 -27.45 -5.11
C MET A 1 16.41 -25.98 -4.97
N SER A 2 15.99 -25.11 -5.90
CA SER A 2 16.46 -23.70 -5.95
C SER A 2 15.38 -22.74 -6.48
N SER A 3 14.11 -22.99 -6.17
CA SER A 3 12.97 -22.22 -6.72
C SER A 3 12.36 -21.23 -5.72
N SER A 4 12.80 -21.24 -4.46
CA SER A 4 12.17 -20.47 -3.37
C SER A 4 12.67 -19.03 -3.23
N SER A 5 13.88 -18.71 -3.71
CA SER A 5 14.44 -17.36 -3.62
C SER A 5 13.81 -16.38 -4.62
N SER A 6 13.57 -16.82 -5.86
CA SER A 6 13.04 -15.94 -6.92
C SER A 6 11.60 -15.50 -6.68
N VAL A 7 10.76 -16.36 -6.10
CA VAL A 7 9.35 -16.05 -5.81
C VAL A 7 9.21 -15.12 -4.60
N ASN A 8 10.09 -15.25 -3.60
CA ASN A 8 10.09 -14.36 -2.45
C ASN A 8 10.58 -12.95 -2.84
N ASN A 9 11.61 -12.85 -3.68
CA ASN A 9 12.06 -11.55 -4.22
C ASN A 9 10.96 -10.85 -5.02
N LEU A 10 10.17 -11.58 -5.82
CA LEU A 10 9.08 -10.98 -6.58
C LEU A 10 7.97 -10.42 -5.68
N LYS A 11 7.68 -11.07 -4.55
CA LYS A 11 6.69 -10.60 -3.57
C LYS A 11 7.14 -9.36 -2.81
N GLU A 12 8.43 -9.21 -2.56
CA GLU A 12 9.00 -8.04 -1.88
C GLU A 12 9.02 -6.80 -2.79
N VAL A 13 9.27 -6.97 -4.09
CA VAL A 13 9.29 -5.87 -5.08
C VAL A 13 7.95 -5.13 -5.15
N VAL A 14 6.82 -5.83 -4.94
CA VAL A 14 5.48 -5.24 -4.99
C VAL A 14 5.30 -4.12 -3.96
N LEU A 15 5.91 -4.23 -2.78
CA LEU A 15 5.80 -3.21 -1.73
C LEU A 15 6.40 -1.85 -2.13
N PHE A 16 7.28 -1.86 -3.14
CA PHE A 16 7.94 -0.66 -3.65
C PHE A 16 7.29 -0.12 -4.93
N PHE A 17 6.15 -0.70 -5.36
CA PHE A 17 5.43 -0.19 -6.52
C PHE A 17 4.91 1.22 -6.29
N ARG A 18 5.18 2.09 -7.28
CA ARG A 18 4.78 3.51 -7.31
C ARG A 18 4.29 3.89 -8.71
N ASN A 19 3.52 4.97 -8.78
CA ASN A 19 3.00 5.60 -9.99
C ASN A 19 2.38 4.58 -10.96
N GLU A 20 2.81 4.59 -12.22
CA GLU A 20 2.25 3.74 -13.26
C GLU A 20 2.33 2.24 -12.94
N THR A 21 3.44 1.77 -12.35
CA THR A 21 3.58 0.36 -11.96
C THR A 21 2.56 -0.02 -10.89
N PHE A 22 2.33 0.87 -9.92
CA PHE A 22 1.28 0.68 -8.93
C PHE A 22 -0.12 0.68 -9.58
N TYR A 23 -0.38 1.60 -10.51
CA TYR A 23 -1.67 1.69 -11.19
C TYR A 23 -1.98 0.46 -12.06
N CYS A 24 -1.01 -0.04 -12.82
CA CYS A 24 -1.14 -1.30 -13.54
C CYS A 24 -1.47 -2.45 -12.59
N PHE A 25 -0.74 -2.53 -11.47
CA PHE A 25 -0.95 -3.57 -10.47
C PHE A 25 -2.34 -3.50 -9.81
N VAL A 26 -2.83 -2.31 -9.46
CA VAL A 26 -4.19 -2.10 -8.97
C VAL A 26 -5.23 -2.49 -10.01
N LYS A 27 -5.05 -2.07 -11.27
CA LYS A 27 -5.97 -2.38 -12.36
C LYS A 27 -6.10 -3.89 -12.59
N GLU A 28 -4.97 -4.60 -12.63
CA GLU A 28 -4.94 -6.06 -12.82
C GLU A 28 -5.66 -6.82 -11.68
N ASN A 29 -5.53 -6.35 -10.44
CA ASN A 29 -6.04 -7.07 -9.28
C ASN A 29 -7.43 -6.61 -8.82
N CYS A 30 -7.78 -5.33 -9.02
CA CYS A 30 -9.00 -4.72 -8.49
C CYS A 30 -9.94 -4.19 -9.59
N GLY A 31 -9.44 -3.97 -10.80
CA GLY A 31 -10.19 -3.47 -11.96
C GLY A 31 -10.20 -1.94 -12.08
N ASP A 32 -10.69 -1.46 -13.23
CA ASP A 32 -10.61 -0.04 -13.61
C ASP A 32 -11.28 0.91 -12.62
N ILE A 33 -12.42 0.52 -12.04
CA ILE A 33 -13.16 1.36 -11.10
C ILE A 33 -12.31 1.69 -9.87
N VAL A 34 -11.58 0.70 -9.34
CA VAL A 34 -10.71 0.91 -8.18
C VAL A 34 -9.51 1.75 -8.56
N LEU A 35 -8.92 1.52 -9.74
CA LEU A 35 -7.84 2.37 -10.25
C LEU A 35 -8.27 3.84 -10.31
N GLU A 36 -9.43 4.13 -10.92
CA GLU A 36 -9.94 5.50 -11.03
C GLU A 36 -10.15 6.15 -9.64
N ILE A 37 -10.59 5.36 -8.65
CA ILE A 37 -10.73 5.80 -7.25
C ILE A 37 -9.37 6.14 -6.61
N MET A 38 -8.34 5.32 -6.84
CA MET A 38 -7.00 5.59 -6.33
C MET A 38 -6.43 6.88 -6.95
N GLN A 39 -6.57 7.03 -8.26
CA GLN A 39 -6.09 8.21 -9.00
C GLN A 39 -6.81 9.50 -8.55
N ALA A 40 -8.12 9.43 -8.30
CA ALA A 40 -8.90 10.58 -7.84
C ALA A 40 -8.49 11.08 -6.44
N GLN A 41 -7.85 10.24 -5.63
CA GLN A 41 -7.32 10.60 -4.32
C GLN A 41 -5.79 10.75 -4.29
N ASP A 42 -5.15 10.73 -5.47
CA ASP A 42 -3.69 10.78 -5.61
C ASP A 42 -2.95 9.67 -4.83
N ILE A 43 -3.59 8.51 -4.67
CA ILE A 43 -2.98 7.33 -4.05
C ILE A 43 -2.12 6.66 -5.12
N SER A 44 -0.82 6.95 -5.11
CA SER A 44 0.10 6.56 -6.18
C SER A 44 1.13 5.50 -5.76
N SER A 45 1.01 4.89 -4.59
CA SER A 45 1.95 3.85 -4.13
C SER A 45 1.31 2.88 -3.15
N VAL A 46 1.95 1.71 -2.98
CA VAL A 46 1.54 0.73 -1.95
C VAL A 46 1.64 1.33 -0.56
N GLU A 47 2.72 2.05 -0.26
CA GLU A 47 2.91 2.76 1.02
C GLU A 47 1.73 3.69 1.32
N CYS A 48 1.43 4.62 0.40
CA CYS A 48 0.32 5.55 0.55
C CYS A 48 -1.03 4.81 0.69
N LEU A 49 -1.27 3.76 -0.09
CA LEU A 49 -2.49 2.95 0.02
C LEU A 49 -2.63 2.30 1.40
N LEU A 50 -1.53 1.82 1.99
CA LEU A 50 -1.57 1.16 3.29
C LEU A 50 -1.83 2.14 4.44
N ASP A 51 -1.39 3.39 4.26
CA ASP A 51 -1.60 4.50 5.20
C ASP A 51 -3.00 5.12 5.08
N VAL A 52 -3.53 5.19 3.85
CA VAL A 52 -4.90 5.66 3.63
C VAL A 52 -5.87 4.60 4.16
N GLY A 53 -6.70 4.99 5.12
CA GLY A 53 -7.69 4.12 5.74
C GLY A 53 -8.75 3.62 4.75
N ASN A 54 -9.92 4.24 4.76
CA ASN A 54 -11.00 3.87 3.84
C ASN A 54 -10.95 4.75 2.59
N ILE A 55 -10.50 4.19 1.46
CA ILE A 55 -10.41 4.88 0.17
C ILE A 55 -11.78 5.26 -0.44
N PHE A 56 -12.90 4.86 0.15
CA PHE A 56 -14.23 5.15 -0.40
C PHE A 56 -14.93 6.33 0.28
N THR A 57 -14.36 6.90 1.35
CA THR A 57 -14.98 7.99 2.13
C THR A 57 -15.26 9.21 1.29
N PHE A 58 -14.33 9.61 0.40
CA PHE A 58 -14.52 10.76 -0.48
C PHE A 58 -15.68 10.61 -1.48
N LEU A 59 -16.20 9.37 -1.69
CA LEU A 59 -17.37 9.17 -2.54
C LEU A 59 -18.63 9.78 -1.93
N GLU A 60 -18.64 10.20 -0.66
CA GLU A 60 -19.73 10.95 -0.03
C GLU A 60 -19.88 12.37 -0.59
N LEU A 61 -18.79 12.94 -1.09
CA LEU A 61 -18.76 14.33 -1.53
C LEU A 61 -19.67 14.53 -2.74
N ASP A 62 -20.48 15.59 -2.69
CA ASP A 62 -21.28 15.98 -3.84
C ASP A 62 -20.43 16.82 -4.80
N SER A 63 -19.73 16.12 -5.69
CA SER A 63 -18.86 16.74 -6.69
C SER A 63 -19.11 16.15 -8.08
N ASN A 64 -19.14 17.04 -9.08
CA ASN A 64 -19.22 16.65 -10.49
C ASN A 64 -18.00 15.85 -10.93
N ALA A 65 -16.84 16.09 -10.32
CA ALA A 65 -15.61 15.32 -10.60
C ALA A 65 -15.75 13.83 -10.22
N LEU A 66 -16.66 13.51 -9.29
CA LEU A 66 -16.89 12.14 -8.81
C LEU A 66 -17.98 11.40 -9.58
N VAL A 67 -18.69 12.06 -10.50
CA VAL A 67 -19.78 11.45 -11.29
C VAL A 67 -19.34 10.14 -11.97
N PRO A 68 -18.16 10.05 -12.61
CA PRO A 68 -17.70 8.79 -13.21
C PRO A 68 -17.52 7.67 -12.18
N LEU A 69 -17.13 8.02 -10.95
CA LEU A 69 -16.88 7.08 -9.86
C LEU A 69 -18.14 6.65 -9.12
N LYS A 70 -19.28 7.35 -9.32
CA LYS A 70 -20.56 6.99 -8.71
C LYS A 70 -21.03 5.58 -9.10
N LYS A 71 -20.49 4.98 -10.18
CA LYS A 71 -20.67 3.55 -10.53
C LYS A 71 -20.21 2.57 -9.45
N ALA A 72 -19.33 2.99 -8.54
CA ALA A 72 -18.85 2.19 -7.42
C ALA A 72 -19.86 2.10 -6.27
N ARG A 73 -20.86 3.00 -6.23
CA ARG A 73 -21.86 3.08 -5.16
C ARG A 73 -23.29 2.83 -5.64
N LEU A 74 -24.15 2.56 -4.66
CA LEU A 74 -25.61 2.58 -4.76
C LEU A 74 -26.11 3.66 -3.81
N ILE A 75 -27.04 4.51 -4.28
CA ILE A 75 -27.70 5.52 -3.45
C ILE A 75 -29.02 4.92 -2.95
N LEU A 76 -29.26 5.01 -1.65
CA LEU A 76 -30.50 4.57 -1.01
C LEU A 76 -31.56 5.67 -1.06
N SER A 77 -32.81 5.29 -0.79
CA SER A 77 -33.95 6.22 -0.79
C SER A 77 -33.84 7.34 0.24
N ASP A 78 -33.07 7.14 1.31
CA ASP A 78 -32.79 8.13 2.36
C ASP A 78 -31.62 9.07 2.03
N GLY A 79 -31.01 8.94 0.84
CA GLY A 79 -29.86 9.72 0.41
C GLY A 79 -28.50 9.19 0.89
N SER A 80 -28.48 8.17 1.76
CA SER A 80 -27.24 7.48 2.11
C SER A 80 -26.72 6.66 0.92
N PHE A 81 -25.47 6.19 0.99
CA PHE A 81 -24.91 5.36 -0.06
C PHE A 81 -24.17 4.14 0.50
N PHE A 82 -24.06 3.12 -0.33
CA PHE A 82 -23.24 1.94 -0.07
C PHE A 82 -22.31 1.67 -1.25
N VAL A 83 -21.05 1.36 -0.95
CA VAL A 83 -20.12 0.82 -1.95
C VAL A 83 -20.58 -0.58 -2.33
N LYS A 84 -20.58 -0.90 -3.63
CA LYS A 84 -20.94 -2.24 -4.11
C LYS A 84 -20.02 -3.28 -3.47
N LYS A 85 -20.61 -4.28 -2.78
CA LYS A 85 -19.87 -5.30 -2.01
C LYS A 85 -18.73 -5.97 -2.78
N GLY A 86 -18.93 -6.26 -4.08
CA GLY A 86 -17.89 -6.88 -4.90
C GLY A 86 -16.65 -6.00 -5.09
N ILE A 87 -16.80 -4.68 -5.14
CA ILE A 87 -15.68 -3.74 -5.23
C ILE A 87 -14.98 -3.64 -3.88
N LEU A 88 -15.77 -3.45 -2.81
CA LEU A 88 -15.25 -3.37 -1.44
C LEU A 88 -14.40 -4.60 -1.10
N HIS A 89 -14.94 -5.80 -1.35
CA HIS A 89 -14.26 -7.06 -1.05
C HIS A 89 -12.93 -7.23 -1.79
N LYS A 90 -12.85 -6.81 -3.06
CA LYS A 90 -11.60 -6.85 -3.83
C LYS A 90 -10.52 -5.97 -3.20
N VAL A 91 -10.88 -4.75 -2.82
CA VAL A 91 -9.95 -3.81 -2.17
C VAL A 91 -9.53 -4.32 -0.80
N GLU A 92 -10.46 -4.86 -0.01
CA GLU A 92 -10.15 -5.45 1.31
C GLU A 92 -9.17 -6.63 1.21
N ILE A 93 -9.41 -7.57 0.27
CA ILE A 93 -8.47 -8.69 0.05
C ILE A 93 -7.10 -8.16 -0.39
N PHE A 94 -7.10 -7.25 -1.37
CA PHE A 94 -5.87 -6.70 -1.93
C PHE A 94 -5.03 -5.99 -0.87
N THR A 95 -5.62 -5.07 -0.13
CA THR A 95 -4.94 -4.33 0.97
C THR A 95 -4.52 -5.26 2.10
N ARG A 96 -5.33 -6.27 2.45
CA ARG A 96 -4.95 -7.28 3.46
C ARG A 96 -3.71 -8.05 3.05
N ILE A 97 -3.62 -8.49 1.79
CA ILE A 97 -2.43 -9.20 1.27
C ILE A 97 -1.19 -8.30 1.37
N LEU A 98 -1.30 -7.04 0.93
CA LEU A 98 -0.20 -6.08 1.01
C LEU A 98 0.25 -5.80 2.45
N ARG A 99 -0.69 -5.71 3.41
CA ARG A 99 -0.36 -5.57 4.84
C ARG A 99 0.41 -6.77 5.37
N VAL A 100 -0.01 -7.98 5.02
CA VAL A 100 0.69 -9.21 5.43
C VAL A 100 2.12 -9.22 4.87
N LEU A 101 2.30 -8.87 3.60
CA LEU A 101 3.62 -8.78 2.97
C LEU A 101 4.50 -7.72 3.65
N SER A 102 3.95 -6.54 3.95
CA SER A 102 4.67 -5.46 4.62
C SER A 102 5.13 -5.85 6.04
N GLN A 103 4.29 -6.56 6.79
CA GLN A 103 4.63 -7.07 8.11
C GLN A 103 5.73 -8.14 8.06
N GLN A 104 5.69 -9.03 7.06
CA GLN A 104 6.73 -10.03 6.83
C GLN A 104 8.08 -9.41 6.45
N HIS A 105 8.06 -8.37 5.61
CA HIS A 105 9.25 -7.61 5.26
C HIS A 105 9.84 -6.87 6.48
N SER A 106 9.00 -6.32 7.37
CA SER A 106 9.49 -5.63 8.57
C SER A 106 10.14 -6.57 9.61
N THR A 107 9.64 -7.80 9.72
CA THR A 107 10.14 -8.81 10.69
C THR A 107 11.43 -9.51 10.25
N SER A 108 11.73 -9.55 8.95
CA SER A 108 12.95 -10.17 8.43
C SER A 108 14.23 -9.35 8.69
N TYR A 109 14.15 -8.02 8.87
CA TYR A 109 15.30 -7.21 9.30
C TYR A 109 15.62 -7.39 10.79
N LEU A 110 14.60 -7.50 11.65
CA LEU A 110 14.80 -7.69 13.09
C LEU A 110 15.39 -9.07 13.40
N SER A 111 15.04 -10.10 12.64
CA SER A 111 15.56 -11.47 12.84
C SER A 111 16.99 -11.66 12.29
N ARG A 112 17.46 -10.78 11.39
CA ARG A 112 18.83 -10.83 10.85
C ARG A 112 19.86 -10.16 11.77
N SER A 113 19.40 -9.37 12.74
CA SER A 113 20.24 -8.58 13.66
C SER A 113 20.76 -9.36 14.88
N ASN A 114 20.46 -10.65 15.03
CA ASN A 114 20.96 -11.46 16.17
C ASN A 114 22.26 -12.24 15.88
N ASN A 115 22.86 -12.04 14.70
CA ASN A 115 24.19 -12.56 14.37
C ASN A 115 25.21 -11.44 14.06
N SER A 116 24.92 -10.20 14.45
CA SER A 116 25.92 -9.12 14.38
C SER A 116 26.91 -9.33 15.51
N SER A 117 28.12 -9.76 15.16
CA SER A 117 29.27 -9.62 16.05
C SER A 117 29.45 -8.13 16.27
N ASP A 118 29.06 -7.65 17.45
CA ASP A 118 29.32 -6.26 17.86
C ASP A 118 30.82 -6.00 17.72
N ILE A 119 31.20 -5.29 16.67
CA ILE A 119 32.48 -4.59 16.65
C ILE A 119 32.30 -3.47 17.66
N ILE A 120 32.77 -3.71 18.88
CA ILE A 120 32.97 -2.68 19.88
C ILE A 120 33.93 -1.66 19.26
N ILE A 121 33.40 -0.54 18.79
CA ILE A 121 34.22 0.61 18.40
C ILE A 121 34.64 1.28 19.71
N PRO A 122 35.93 1.30 20.07
CA PRO A 122 36.37 2.00 21.27
C PRO A 122 36.04 3.50 21.17
N GLU A 123 35.65 4.05 22.31
CA GLU A 123 35.10 5.41 22.49
C GLU A 123 36.10 6.53 22.13
N ASP A 124 37.33 6.19 21.79
CA ASP A 124 38.45 7.08 21.47
C ASP A 124 38.42 7.60 20.02
N ARG A 125 37.49 7.15 19.17
CA ARG A 125 37.40 7.57 17.75
C ARG A 125 36.24 8.50 17.39
N VAL A 126 35.46 8.98 18.35
CA VAL A 126 34.48 10.06 18.09
C VAL A 126 35.22 11.40 18.05
N GLN A 127 35.78 11.75 16.88
CA GLN A 127 36.17 13.13 16.62
C GLN A 127 34.92 14.01 16.67
N LYS A 128 34.84 14.86 17.70
CA LYS A 128 33.88 15.96 17.76
C LYS A 128 34.13 16.90 16.58
N PHE A 129 33.25 16.87 15.58
CA PHE A 129 33.18 17.95 14.61
C PHE A 129 32.51 19.17 15.27
N PRO A 130 33.12 20.36 15.23
CA PRO A 130 32.47 21.58 15.67
C PRO A 130 31.39 21.98 14.64
N PHE A 131 30.19 22.25 15.13
CA PHE A 131 29.14 22.89 14.35
C PHE A 131 29.61 24.29 13.91
N LEU A 132 29.52 24.55 12.61
CA LEU A 132 29.32 25.87 12.03
C LEU A 132 28.23 25.76 10.96
#